data_AF-A0A1Q9RWH0-F1
#
_entry.id   AF-A0A1Q9RWH0-F1
#
_cell.length_a   1.000
_cell.length_b   1.000
_cell.length_c   1.000
_cell.angle_alpha   90.00
_cell.angle_beta   90.00
_cell.angle_gamma   90.00
#
_symmetry.space_group_name_H-M   'P 1'
#
loop_
_entity.id
_entity.type
_entity.pdbx_description
1 polymer ?
#
loop_
_entity_poly.entity_id
_entity_poly.type
_entity_poly.pdbx_seq_one_letter_code
_entity_poly.pdbx_strand_id
1 'polypeptide(L)'
;MTSGVVSPVRVTARLDAPLSRWLWLVKWLLVLPHVLVLAFLWVAFAVLSVVAFFAILITGRYPPAIFEFNVGVLRWSWRVGYYAYGALGTDRYPPFTLREVPDYAATLEIAYPEHLSRGLVLVKWWLLALPHYLVIAFFMGGGTYVAYQSGTWTTQTDPDGVWSFAGGLIGLLAFFAAIALLFTGRYPRGVFDLLLGMHRWVLRVAAYAALMTDAYPPFRLDMGGSESAALAVTEGSTAPTASQVSSTTPEPPQHRGWTAGRIVTVVIGSVLLVCGVGSAAGGTALLVADQAGRDAGGFLGTPTRQFTSSGYALVFDPVELRDDAGTVDLGAVLGDLRVRAAGQDADGVFVGIGPAADVERYLGTVDRERLVDITDEGRAVQQRIPGGEPAAPPAQQPFWAASASGPGEQQLVWRAADGRWSVVVMNADATRPMIADLSAALTAPALRWVWIGLFIGAGIALLVGALLVAVAVPRRVTR
;
A
#
# COMPACT_ATOMS: atom_id res chain seq x y z
N MET A 1 45.60 1.44 -20.05
CA MET A 1 44.90 0.15 -20.21
C MET A 1 43.75 0.13 -19.23
N THR A 2 42.54 0.45 -19.70
CA THR A 2 41.31 0.40 -18.89
C THR A 2 40.73 -1.00 -19.00
N SER A 3 40.98 -1.84 -18.00
CA SER A 3 40.34 -3.15 -17.88
C SER A 3 38.82 -2.96 -17.91
N GLY A 4 38.17 -3.48 -18.95
CA GLY A 4 36.71 -3.46 -19.06
C GLY A 4 36.11 -4.28 -17.91
N VAL A 5 35.59 -3.61 -16.90
CA VAL A 5 34.89 -4.27 -15.80
C VAL A 5 33.62 -4.88 -16.39
N VAL A 6 33.56 -6.21 -16.46
CA VAL A 6 32.34 -6.94 -16.78
C VAL A 6 31.33 -6.62 -15.69
N SER A 7 30.24 -5.94 -16.05
CA SER A 7 29.17 -5.63 -15.11
C SER A 7 28.53 -6.93 -14.62
N PRO A 8 28.39 -7.14 -13.29
CA PRO A 8 27.77 -8.36 -12.75
C PRO A 8 26.26 -8.44 -13.05
N VAL A 9 25.66 -7.35 -13.51
CA VAL A 9 24.26 -7.27 -13.93
C VAL A 9 24.24 -6.77 -15.36
N ARG A 10 23.73 -7.61 -16.26
CA ARG A 10 23.62 -7.35 -17.69
C ARG A 10 22.15 -7.34 -18.09
N VAL A 11 21.72 -6.25 -18.72
CA VAL A 11 20.34 -6.04 -19.12
C VAL A 11 20.32 -5.63 -20.58
N THR A 12 19.72 -6.45 -21.43
CA THR A 12 19.60 -6.14 -22.86
C THR A 12 18.15 -6.10 -23.28
N ALA A 13 17.83 -5.22 -24.21
CA ALA A 13 16.50 -5.15 -24.78
C ALA A 13 16.54 -4.70 -26.24
N ARG A 14 15.81 -5.41 -27.09
CA ARG A 14 15.67 -5.11 -28.52
C ARG A 14 14.23 -4.68 -28.82
N LEU A 15 14.07 -3.53 -29.47
CA LEU A 15 12.74 -3.05 -29.87
C LEU A 15 12.16 -3.98 -30.96
N ASP A 16 11.04 -4.64 -30.68
CA ASP A 16 10.36 -5.52 -31.64
C ASP A 16 9.45 -4.69 -32.56
N ALA A 17 10.03 -4.12 -33.63
CA ALA A 17 9.28 -3.38 -34.65
C ALA A 17 8.81 -4.31 -35.79
N PRO A 18 7.62 -4.08 -36.40
CA PRO A 18 6.67 -3.01 -36.11
C PRO A 18 5.79 -3.29 -34.89
N LEU A 19 5.61 -2.26 -34.05
CA LEU A 19 4.65 -2.28 -32.94
C LEU A 19 3.27 -1.83 -33.43
N SER A 20 2.24 -2.44 -32.87
CA SER A 20 0.84 -2.10 -33.15
C SER A 20 0.44 -0.78 -32.50
N ARG A 21 -0.34 0.02 -33.23
CA ARG A 21 -0.71 1.39 -32.84
C ARG A 21 -1.70 1.45 -31.68
N TRP A 22 -2.49 0.40 -31.51
CA TRP A 22 -3.67 0.37 -30.61
C TRP A 22 -3.57 -0.64 -29.47
N LEU A 23 -2.72 -1.66 -29.59
CA LEU A 23 -2.70 -2.79 -28.64
C LEU A 23 -2.27 -2.34 -27.24
N TRP A 24 -1.47 -1.27 -27.13
CA TRP A 24 -1.11 -0.66 -25.84
C TRP A 24 -2.31 -0.23 -24.99
N LEU A 25 -3.49 0.06 -25.60
CA LEU A 25 -4.73 0.34 -24.87
C LEU A 25 -5.35 -0.89 -24.22
N VAL A 26 -5.00 -2.09 -24.68
CA VAL A 26 -5.55 -3.37 -24.17
C VAL A 26 -4.52 -4.09 -23.30
N LYS A 27 -3.23 -3.73 -23.36
CA LYS A 27 -2.17 -4.38 -22.57
C LYS A 27 -2.40 -4.32 -21.05
N TRP A 28 -3.03 -3.27 -20.52
CA TRP A 28 -3.36 -3.22 -19.08
C TRP A 28 -4.28 -4.36 -18.64
N LEU A 29 -5.18 -4.80 -19.51
CA LEU A 29 -6.07 -5.92 -19.20
C LEU A 29 -5.31 -7.25 -19.30
N LEU A 30 -4.49 -7.40 -20.34
CA LEU A 30 -3.71 -8.62 -20.59
C LEU A 30 -2.62 -8.87 -19.53
N VAL A 31 -2.13 -7.81 -18.88
CA VAL A 31 -1.10 -7.92 -17.83
C VAL A 31 -1.68 -8.28 -16.46
N LEU A 32 -3.00 -8.17 -16.26
CA LEU A 32 -3.66 -8.44 -14.98
C LEU A 32 -3.31 -9.82 -14.38
N PRO A 33 -3.31 -10.93 -15.15
CA PRO A 33 -2.94 -12.23 -14.61
C PRO A 33 -1.46 -12.30 -14.21
N HIS A 34 -0.58 -11.59 -14.93
CA HIS A 34 0.84 -11.48 -14.56
C HIS A 34 1.03 -10.73 -13.26
N VAL A 35 0.34 -9.58 -13.09
CA VAL A 35 0.42 -8.76 -11.87
C VAL A 35 -0.03 -9.57 -10.66
N LEU A 36 -1.11 -10.34 -10.78
CA LEU A 36 -1.60 -11.19 -9.70
C LEU A 36 -0.54 -12.21 -9.27
N VAL A 37 0.06 -12.96 -10.20
CA VAL A 37 1.07 -13.97 -9.87
C VAL A 37 2.36 -13.33 -9.36
N LEU A 38 2.79 -12.24 -9.99
CA LEU A 38 3.98 -11.49 -9.56
C LEU A 38 3.80 -10.91 -8.16
N ALA A 39 2.60 -10.49 -7.76
CA ALA A 39 2.34 -10.01 -6.40
C ALA A 39 2.71 -11.07 -5.34
N PHE A 40 2.25 -12.31 -5.52
CA PHE A 40 2.62 -13.42 -4.63
C PHE A 40 4.12 -13.75 -4.68
N LEU A 41 4.73 -13.70 -5.88
CA LEU A 41 6.17 -13.94 -6.03
C LEU A 41 7.03 -12.86 -5.41
N TRP A 42 6.60 -11.59 -5.41
CA TRP A 42 7.30 -10.49 -4.76
C TRP A 42 7.24 -10.60 -3.23
N VAL A 43 6.15 -11.12 -2.67
CA VAL A 43 6.08 -11.47 -1.25
C VAL A 43 7.10 -12.57 -0.93
N ALA A 44 7.15 -13.64 -1.73
CA ALA A 44 8.14 -14.69 -1.58
C ALA A 44 9.58 -14.17 -1.75
N PHE A 45 9.82 -13.28 -2.71
CA PHE A 45 11.11 -12.62 -2.95
C PHE A 45 11.57 -11.84 -1.71
N ALA A 46 10.67 -11.07 -1.10
CA ALA A 46 10.99 -10.28 0.10
C ALA A 46 11.38 -11.20 1.27
N VAL A 47 10.58 -12.23 1.54
CA VAL A 47 10.85 -13.23 2.59
C VAL A 47 12.18 -13.93 2.35
N LEU A 48 12.41 -14.40 1.12
CA LEU A 48 13.63 -15.11 0.76
C LEU A 48 14.86 -14.21 0.76
N SER A 49 14.70 -12.90 0.48
CA SER A 49 15.79 -11.92 0.62
C SER A 49 16.21 -11.75 2.09
N VAL A 50 15.27 -11.82 3.04
CA VAL A 50 15.60 -11.84 4.49
C VAL A 50 16.35 -13.12 4.85
N VAL A 51 15.91 -14.28 4.33
CA VAL A 51 16.64 -15.54 4.54
C VAL A 51 18.05 -15.47 3.95
N ALA A 52 18.19 -14.91 2.74
CA ALA A 52 19.48 -14.69 2.09
C ALA A 52 20.37 -13.73 2.91
N PHE A 53 19.81 -12.66 3.48
CA PHE A 53 20.53 -11.74 4.36
C PHE A 53 21.21 -12.49 5.52
N PHE A 54 20.47 -13.31 6.27
CA PHE A 54 21.05 -14.07 7.37
C PHE A 54 22.02 -15.16 6.89
N ALA A 55 21.73 -15.82 5.77
CA ALA A 55 22.62 -16.81 5.18
C ALA A 55 23.97 -16.18 4.78
N ILE A 56 23.96 -15.00 4.16
CA ILE A 56 25.18 -14.28 3.78
C ILE A 56 25.90 -13.77 5.03
N LEU A 57 25.19 -13.27 6.04
CA LEU A 57 25.80 -12.81 7.29
C LEU A 57 26.59 -13.94 7.99
N ILE A 58 26.02 -15.15 8.04
CA ILE A 58 26.63 -16.29 8.72
C ILE A 58 27.69 -16.98 7.85
N THR A 59 27.40 -17.20 6.56
CA THR A 59 28.23 -18.05 5.68
C THR A 59 29.12 -17.27 4.72
N GLY A 60 28.76 -16.01 4.41
CA GLY A 60 29.37 -15.22 3.33
C GLY A 60 28.93 -15.64 1.93
N ARG A 61 27.93 -16.51 1.79
CA ARG A 61 27.44 -17.04 0.51
C ARG A 61 25.94 -16.84 0.35
N TYR A 62 25.53 -16.51 -0.86
CA TYR A 62 24.13 -16.43 -1.23
C TYR A 62 23.60 -17.84 -1.52
N PRO A 63 22.51 -18.33 -0.90
CA PRO A 63 21.98 -19.66 -1.20
C PRO A 63 21.57 -19.80 -2.69
N PRO A 64 22.11 -20.77 -3.46
CA PRO A 64 21.87 -20.87 -4.91
C PRO A 64 20.39 -20.94 -5.31
N ALA A 65 19.60 -21.75 -4.61
CA ALA A 65 18.17 -21.88 -4.88
C ALA A 65 17.39 -20.57 -4.67
N ILE A 66 17.77 -19.78 -3.66
CA ILE A 66 17.16 -18.47 -3.41
C ILE A 66 17.59 -17.47 -4.47
N PHE A 67 18.87 -17.51 -4.85
CA PHE A 67 19.39 -16.64 -5.91
C PHE A 67 18.66 -16.89 -7.22
N GLU A 68 18.54 -18.14 -7.66
CA GLU A 68 17.84 -18.51 -8.90
C GLU A 68 16.37 -18.07 -8.89
N PHE A 69 15.68 -18.27 -7.76
CA PHE A 69 14.30 -17.81 -7.60
C PHE A 69 14.21 -16.28 -7.72
N ASN A 70 15.01 -15.56 -6.94
CA ASN A 70 14.96 -14.10 -6.89
C ASN A 70 15.33 -13.48 -8.25
N VAL A 71 16.37 -13.99 -8.93
CA VAL A 71 16.72 -13.58 -10.30
C VAL A 71 15.57 -13.89 -11.26
N GLY A 72 14.91 -15.04 -11.10
CA GLY A 72 13.74 -15.41 -11.89
C GLY A 72 12.57 -14.43 -11.76
N VAL A 73 12.29 -13.96 -10.54
CA VAL A 73 11.25 -12.93 -10.28
C VAL A 73 11.61 -11.61 -10.94
N LEU A 74 12.88 -11.18 -10.85
CA LEU A 74 13.36 -9.96 -11.51
C LEU A 74 13.29 -10.07 -13.05
N ARG A 75 13.69 -11.22 -13.62
CA ARG A 75 13.59 -11.50 -15.06
C ARG A 75 12.16 -11.43 -15.54
N TRP A 76 11.23 -12.02 -14.80
CA TRP A 76 9.82 -12.01 -15.18
C TRP A 76 9.21 -10.61 -15.05
N SER A 77 9.50 -9.91 -13.95
CA SER A 77 9.09 -8.51 -13.76
C SER A 77 9.60 -7.63 -14.90
N TRP A 78 10.86 -7.83 -15.33
CA TRP A 78 11.44 -7.10 -16.47
C TRP A 78 10.69 -7.37 -17.78
N ARG A 79 10.39 -8.64 -18.10
CA ARG A 79 9.62 -8.98 -19.32
C ARG A 79 8.22 -8.36 -19.33
N VAL A 80 7.56 -8.36 -18.16
CA VAL A 80 6.22 -7.79 -18.00
C VAL A 80 6.25 -6.27 -18.14
N GLY A 81 7.19 -5.60 -17.46
CA GLY A 81 7.40 -4.16 -17.58
C GLY A 81 7.76 -3.74 -19.01
N TYR A 82 8.58 -4.54 -19.70
CA TYR A 82 8.98 -4.28 -21.09
C TYR A 82 7.81 -4.38 -22.08
N TYR A 83 6.91 -5.34 -21.87
CA TYR A 83 5.69 -5.51 -22.67
C TYR A 83 4.65 -4.42 -22.39
N ALA A 84 4.42 -4.10 -21.11
CA ALA A 84 3.40 -3.18 -20.64
C ALA A 84 3.93 -1.74 -20.50
N TYR A 85 3.33 -0.95 -19.60
CA TYR A 85 3.59 0.48 -19.41
C TYR A 85 4.97 0.85 -18.83
N GLY A 86 5.87 -0.13 -18.66
CA GLY A 86 7.26 0.14 -18.29
C GLY A 86 8.11 0.57 -19.49
N ALA A 87 7.86 0.02 -20.67
CA ALA A 87 8.57 0.41 -21.89
C ALA A 87 7.75 0.34 -23.18
N LEU A 88 6.67 -0.45 -23.23
CA LEU A 88 5.91 -0.73 -24.46
C LEU A 88 6.82 -1.16 -25.64
N GLY A 89 7.88 -1.92 -25.35
CA GLY A 89 8.94 -2.25 -26.30
C GLY A 89 8.69 -3.52 -27.13
N THR A 90 7.67 -4.31 -26.79
CA THR A 90 7.27 -5.51 -27.54
C THR A 90 5.77 -5.75 -27.45
N ASP A 91 5.20 -6.32 -28.52
CA ASP A 91 3.82 -6.82 -28.55
C ASP A 91 3.72 -8.32 -28.27
N ARG A 92 4.85 -9.01 -28.09
CA ARG A 92 4.87 -10.42 -27.73
C ARG A 92 4.48 -10.58 -26.27
N TYR A 93 3.41 -11.34 -26.01
CA TYR A 93 2.91 -11.58 -24.65
C TYR A 93 3.97 -12.30 -23.78
N PRO A 94 4.25 -11.85 -22.54
CA PRO A 94 5.28 -12.45 -21.69
C PRO A 94 4.92 -13.88 -21.24
N PRO A 95 5.83 -14.86 -21.36
CA PRO A 95 5.59 -16.20 -20.83
C PRO A 95 5.61 -16.23 -19.29
N PHE A 96 4.74 -17.06 -18.69
CA PHE A 96 4.65 -17.31 -17.24
C PHE A 96 5.77 -18.26 -16.78
N THR A 97 7.01 -17.76 -16.80
CA THR A 97 8.18 -18.55 -16.40
C THR A 97 9.14 -17.68 -15.60
N LEU A 98 9.86 -18.30 -14.67
CA LEU A 98 10.99 -17.68 -13.96
C LEU A 98 12.32 -17.91 -14.69
N ARG A 99 12.35 -18.86 -15.64
CA ARG A 99 13.55 -19.18 -16.39
C ARG A 99 13.91 -18.07 -17.39
N GLU A 100 15.13 -18.17 -17.88
CA GLU A 100 15.56 -17.37 -19.01
C GLU A 100 14.83 -17.79 -20.28
N VAL A 101 14.56 -16.81 -21.14
CA VAL A 101 13.93 -17.02 -22.45
C VAL A 101 14.78 -16.27 -23.47
N PRO A 102 15.80 -16.93 -24.08
CA PRO A 102 16.80 -16.27 -24.92
C PRO A 102 16.20 -15.52 -26.11
N ASP A 103 15.12 -16.03 -26.69
CA ASP A 103 14.48 -15.44 -27.88
C ASP A 103 13.56 -14.25 -27.57
N TYR A 104 13.33 -13.94 -26.29
CA TYR A 104 12.47 -12.84 -25.88
C TYR A 104 13.23 -11.50 -25.97
N ALA A 105 12.51 -10.43 -26.30
CA ALA A 105 13.11 -9.13 -26.59
C ALA A 105 13.76 -8.42 -25.38
N ALA A 106 13.50 -8.87 -24.16
CA ALA A 106 14.02 -8.30 -22.92
C ALA A 106 14.67 -9.40 -22.06
N THR A 107 15.98 -9.28 -21.83
CA THR A 107 16.76 -10.25 -21.06
C THR A 107 17.47 -9.56 -19.88
N LEU A 108 17.59 -10.31 -18.79
CA LEU A 108 18.29 -9.92 -17.57
C LEU A 108 19.15 -11.10 -17.12
N GLU A 109 20.44 -10.85 -17.02
CA GLU A 109 21.45 -11.79 -16.51
C GLU A 109 22.12 -11.17 -15.29
N ILE A 110 22.21 -11.95 -14.22
CA ILE A 110 22.91 -11.55 -12.99
C ILE A 110 23.90 -12.67 -12.69
N ALA A 111 25.19 -12.33 -12.65
CA ALA A 111 26.24 -13.27 -12.32
C ALA A 111 26.11 -13.71 -10.85
N TYR A 112 26.22 -15.02 -10.60
CA TYR A 112 26.18 -15.56 -9.26
C TYR A 112 27.44 -15.14 -8.48
N PRO A 113 27.32 -14.49 -7.31
CA PRO A 113 28.49 -14.09 -6.52
C PRO A 113 29.03 -15.29 -5.71
N GLU A 114 30.28 -15.70 -5.96
CA GLU A 114 30.90 -16.80 -5.22
C GLU A 114 31.11 -16.46 -3.73
N HIS A 115 31.41 -15.20 -3.43
CA HIS A 115 31.64 -14.69 -2.09
C HIS A 115 31.07 -13.27 -1.95
N LEU A 116 30.41 -13.01 -0.81
CA LEU A 116 29.86 -11.70 -0.46
C LEU A 116 30.41 -11.24 0.89
N SER A 117 30.55 -9.92 1.03
CA SER A 117 31.09 -9.28 2.22
C SER A 117 30.11 -9.34 3.41
N ARG A 118 30.47 -10.08 4.47
CA ARG A 118 29.59 -10.40 5.61
C ARG A 118 29.09 -9.17 6.39
N GLY A 119 29.97 -8.22 6.68
CA GLY A 119 29.65 -7.02 7.46
C GLY A 119 29.01 -5.91 6.62
N LEU A 120 29.34 -5.83 5.33
CA LEU A 120 28.83 -4.80 4.43
C LEU A 120 27.32 -5.00 4.23
N VAL A 121 26.83 -6.24 4.22
CA VAL A 121 25.41 -6.59 4.13
C VAL A 121 24.52 -5.82 5.11
N LEU A 122 24.98 -5.47 6.33
CA LEU A 122 24.16 -4.69 7.28
C LEU A 122 23.95 -3.23 6.89
N VAL A 123 24.90 -2.64 6.15
CA VAL A 123 24.93 -1.21 5.81
C VAL A 123 24.50 -0.98 4.36
N LYS A 124 24.83 -1.93 3.50
CA LYS A 124 24.67 -1.86 2.04
C LYS A 124 23.26 -1.59 1.57
N TRP A 125 22.30 -2.37 2.10
CA TRP A 125 20.95 -2.45 1.53
C TRP A 125 20.05 -1.28 1.92
N TRP A 126 20.36 -0.53 2.99
CA TRP A 126 19.54 0.60 3.42
C TRP A 126 20.31 1.92 3.46
N LEU A 127 21.60 1.93 3.83
CA LEU A 127 22.38 3.16 3.93
C LEU A 127 23.05 3.52 2.60
N LEU A 128 23.79 2.58 1.98
CA LEU A 128 24.46 2.85 0.69
C LEU A 128 23.48 2.93 -0.47
N ALA A 129 22.36 2.20 -0.40
CA ALA A 129 21.31 2.27 -1.41
C ALA A 129 20.40 3.51 -1.26
N LEU A 130 20.50 4.26 -0.16
CA LEU A 130 19.61 5.40 0.14
C LEU A 130 19.62 6.48 -0.95
N PRO A 131 20.78 6.93 -1.49
CA PRO A 131 20.80 7.89 -2.58
C PRO A 131 20.11 7.35 -3.85
N HIS A 132 20.23 6.04 -4.11
CA HIS A 132 19.54 5.41 -5.23
C HIS A 132 18.04 5.28 -4.97
N TYR A 133 17.59 5.00 -3.75
CA TYR A 133 16.15 4.93 -3.45
C TYR A 133 15.44 6.26 -3.70
N LEU A 134 16.09 7.39 -3.44
CA LEU A 134 15.54 8.71 -3.77
C LEU A 134 15.34 8.89 -5.29
N VAL A 135 16.33 8.49 -6.09
CA VAL A 135 16.24 8.58 -7.56
C VAL A 135 15.25 7.56 -8.13
N ILE A 136 15.16 6.35 -7.55
CA ILE A 136 14.14 5.35 -7.90
C ILE A 136 12.73 5.86 -7.58
N ALA A 137 12.55 6.48 -6.41
CA ALA A 137 11.27 7.05 -6.01
C ALA A 137 10.81 8.11 -7.02
N PHE A 138 11.72 8.90 -7.59
CA PHE A 138 11.40 9.81 -8.69
C PHE A 138 11.05 9.06 -10.00
N PHE A 139 11.83 8.04 -10.38
CA PHE A 139 11.60 7.28 -11.62
C PHE A 139 10.28 6.52 -11.63
N MET A 140 9.97 5.77 -10.56
CA MET A 140 8.75 4.96 -10.46
C MET A 140 7.54 5.75 -9.94
N GLY A 141 7.72 6.99 -9.49
CA GLY A 141 6.64 7.81 -8.94
C GLY A 141 6.40 7.63 -7.45
N GLY A 142 7.24 6.89 -6.72
CA GLY A 142 7.20 6.81 -5.24
C GLY A 142 7.40 8.17 -4.54
N GLY A 143 8.01 9.15 -5.21
CA GLY A 143 8.14 10.53 -4.70
C GLY A 143 6.80 11.25 -4.53
N THR A 144 5.78 10.93 -5.34
CA THR A 144 4.43 11.50 -5.18
C THR A 144 3.70 10.86 -4.00
N TYR A 145 3.92 9.56 -3.74
CA TYR A 145 3.38 8.85 -2.57
C TYR A 145 4.02 9.33 -1.25
N VAL A 146 5.35 9.52 -1.22
CA VAL A 146 6.06 10.08 -0.05
C VAL A 146 5.73 11.56 0.15
N ALA A 147 5.59 12.36 -0.91
CA ALA A 147 5.14 13.76 -0.80
C ALA A 147 3.69 13.86 -0.30
N TYR A 148 2.81 12.94 -0.73
CA TYR A 148 1.42 12.83 -0.25
C TYR A 148 1.35 12.43 1.23
N GLN A 149 2.22 11.51 1.69
CA GLN A 149 2.28 11.09 3.11
C GLN A 149 3.04 12.06 4.02
N SER A 150 4.04 12.79 3.52
CA SER A 150 4.89 13.69 4.33
C SER A 150 4.38 15.12 4.42
N GLY A 151 3.26 15.46 3.77
CA GLY A 151 2.63 16.78 3.83
C GLY A 151 3.51 17.93 3.31
N THR A 152 4.65 17.65 2.69
CA THR A 152 5.67 18.66 2.34
C THR A 152 5.35 19.47 1.08
N TRP A 153 4.32 19.09 0.32
CA TRP A 153 3.85 19.81 -0.87
C TRP A 153 2.32 19.93 -0.92
N THR A 154 1.69 20.38 0.17
CA THR A 154 0.35 21.00 0.06
C THR A 154 0.54 22.49 -0.27
N THR A 155 0.95 22.80 -1.49
CA THR A 155 0.67 24.14 -2.03
C THR A 155 -0.82 24.18 -2.35
N GLN A 156 -1.51 24.90 -1.47
CA GLN A 156 -2.88 25.37 -1.52
C GLN A 156 -3.19 26.10 -2.85
N THR A 157 -3.35 25.38 -3.96
CA THR A 157 -3.93 25.86 -5.24
C THR A 157 -4.00 24.68 -6.21
N ASP A 158 -5.15 24.00 -6.24
CA ASP A 158 -5.93 23.64 -7.45
C ASP A 158 -6.78 22.37 -7.19
N PRO A 159 -8.12 22.48 -7.18
CA PRO A 159 -9.06 21.36 -7.07
C PRO A 159 -9.24 20.54 -8.35
N ASP A 160 -8.65 20.97 -9.47
CA ASP A 160 -8.83 20.31 -10.76
C ASP A 160 -7.59 19.49 -11.14
N GLY A 161 -7.57 18.23 -10.70
CA GLY A 161 -6.86 17.15 -11.37
C GLY A 161 -5.35 17.33 -11.56
N VAL A 162 -4.58 17.23 -10.46
CA VAL A 162 -3.23 16.68 -10.61
C VAL A 162 -3.42 15.23 -11.08
N TRP A 163 -3.26 15.01 -12.39
CA TRP A 163 -3.07 13.68 -12.95
C TRP A 163 -1.81 13.11 -12.31
N SER A 164 -1.96 12.51 -11.13
CA SER A 164 -0.87 11.86 -10.42
C SER A 164 -0.47 10.67 -11.28
N PHE A 165 0.56 10.87 -12.12
CA PHE A 165 1.09 9.81 -12.97
C PHE A 165 1.64 8.73 -12.04
N ALA A 166 0.82 7.73 -11.73
CA ALA A 166 1.12 6.62 -10.81
C ALA A 166 2.34 5.76 -11.24
N GLY A 167 2.99 6.07 -12.37
CA GLY A 167 4.19 5.40 -12.86
C GLY A 167 5.47 6.26 -12.91
N GLY A 168 5.46 7.48 -12.37
CA GLY A 168 6.64 8.38 -12.34
C GLY A 168 7.17 8.78 -13.73
N LEU A 169 8.45 9.17 -13.80
CA LEU A 169 9.10 9.54 -15.07
C LEU A 169 9.07 8.39 -16.09
N ILE A 170 9.19 7.13 -15.64
CA ILE A 170 9.09 5.95 -16.53
C ILE A 170 7.72 5.92 -17.19
N GLY A 171 6.65 6.02 -16.39
CA GLY A 171 5.27 5.99 -16.88
C GLY A 171 4.97 7.15 -17.83
N LEU A 172 5.46 8.35 -17.51
CA LEU A 172 5.28 9.54 -18.37
C LEU A 172 5.95 9.37 -19.73
N LEU A 173 7.21 8.92 -19.75
CA LEU A 173 7.96 8.68 -20.98
C LEU A 173 7.33 7.55 -21.82
N ALA A 174 6.88 6.47 -21.17
CA ALA A 174 6.18 5.38 -21.83
C ALA A 174 4.83 5.84 -22.42
N PHE A 175 4.11 6.72 -21.72
CA PHE A 175 2.86 7.32 -22.21
C PHE A 175 3.10 8.22 -23.43
N PHE A 176 4.12 9.07 -23.39
CA PHE A 176 4.50 9.88 -24.56
C PHE A 176 4.89 9.00 -25.75
N ALA A 177 5.66 7.92 -25.51
CA ALA A 177 5.98 6.96 -26.55
C ALA A 177 4.73 6.26 -27.12
N ALA A 178 3.74 5.94 -26.28
CA ALA A 178 2.46 5.36 -26.70
C ALA A 178 1.65 6.32 -27.59
N ILE A 179 1.57 7.61 -27.22
CA ILE A 179 0.93 8.65 -28.02
C ILE A 179 1.66 8.82 -29.36
N ALA A 180 2.99 8.93 -29.33
CA ALA A 180 3.78 9.06 -30.54
C ALA A 180 3.58 7.83 -31.47
N LEU A 181 3.57 6.62 -30.91
CA LEU A 181 3.29 5.38 -31.65
C LEU A 181 1.88 5.38 -32.23
N LEU A 182 0.89 5.87 -31.47
CA LEU A 182 -0.50 5.97 -31.89
C LEU A 182 -0.64 6.85 -33.14
N PHE A 183 -0.11 8.07 -33.10
CA PHE A 183 -0.27 9.04 -34.19
C PHE A 183 0.69 8.80 -35.37
N THR A 184 1.94 8.43 -35.10
CA THR A 184 2.99 8.33 -36.13
C THR A 184 3.25 6.91 -36.61
N GLY A 185 2.76 5.89 -35.90
CA GLY A 185 3.08 4.49 -36.18
C GLY A 185 4.55 4.13 -35.91
N ARG A 186 5.33 5.03 -35.31
CA ARG A 186 6.76 4.86 -35.03
C ARG A 186 7.05 5.12 -33.57
N TYR A 187 7.81 4.23 -32.94
CA TYR A 187 8.28 4.43 -31.58
C TYR A 187 9.49 5.39 -31.57
N PRO A 188 9.48 6.50 -30.80
CA PRO A 188 10.61 7.41 -30.74
C PRO A 188 11.86 6.76 -30.12
N ARG A 189 12.93 6.57 -30.91
CA ARG A 189 14.14 5.88 -30.46
C ARG A 189 14.82 6.56 -29.26
N GLY A 190 14.86 7.89 -29.22
CA GLY A 190 15.45 8.61 -28.08
C GLY A 190 14.71 8.35 -26.75
N VAL A 191 13.38 8.20 -26.79
CA VAL A 191 12.57 7.87 -25.61
C VAL A 191 12.80 6.41 -25.21
N PHE A 192 12.90 5.51 -26.18
CA PHE A 192 13.24 4.10 -25.94
C PHE A 192 14.60 3.95 -25.25
N ASP A 193 15.63 4.63 -25.76
CA ASP A 193 16.99 4.55 -25.23
C ASP A 193 17.06 5.09 -23.79
N LEU A 194 16.30 6.15 -23.50
CA LEU A 194 16.16 6.72 -22.15
C LEU A 194 15.42 5.79 -21.19
N LEU A 195 14.27 5.26 -21.59
CA LEU A 195 13.52 4.29 -20.80
C LEU A 195 14.38 3.07 -20.46
N LEU A 196 15.11 2.55 -21.45
CA LEU A 196 15.99 1.42 -21.23
C LEU A 196 17.14 1.74 -20.28
N GLY A 197 17.82 2.88 -20.45
CA GLY A 197 18.87 3.32 -19.52
C GLY A 197 18.37 3.44 -18.07
N MET A 198 17.14 3.92 -17.89
CA MET A 198 16.49 4.04 -16.60
C MET A 198 16.17 2.68 -15.96
N HIS A 199 15.60 1.75 -16.73
CA HIS A 199 15.31 0.39 -16.25
C HIS A 199 16.58 -0.41 -15.94
N ARG A 200 17.64 -0.26 -16.73
CA ARG A 200 18.95 -0.86 -16.43
C ARG A 200 19.47 -0.41 -15.07
N TRP A 201 19.36 0.89 -14.80
CA TRP A 201 19.79 1.45 -13.53
C TRP A 201 18.94 0.93 -12.37
N VAL A 202 17.60 0.93 -12.50
CA VAL A 202 16.68 0.35 -11.51
C VAL A 202 17.03 -1.12 -11.21
N LEU A 203 17.26 -1.94 -12.24
CA LEU A 203 17.57 -3.37 -12.07
C LEU A 203 18.93 -3.61 -11.42
N ARG A 204 19.93 -2.77 -11.71
CA ARG A 204 21.23 -2.82 -11.02
C ARG A 204 21.10 -2.49 -9.53
N VAL A 205 20.31 -1.48 -9.20
CA VAL A 205 20.03 -1.12 -7.80
C VAL A 205 19.25 -2.22 -7.11
N ALA A 206 18.24 -2.80 -7.77
CA ALA A 206 17.48 -3.92 -7.22
C ALA A 206 18.38 -5.13 -6.91
N ALA A 207 19.29 -5.49 -7.82
CA ALA A 207 20.26 -6.55 -7.59
C ALA A 207 21.22 -6.23 -6.43
N TYR A 208 21.67 -4.98 -6.31
CA TYR A 208 22.52 -4.54 -5.20
C TYR A 208 21.79 -4.58 -3.84
N ALA A 209 20.57 -4.04 -3.80
CA ALA A 209 19.70 -4.00 -2.62
C ALA A 209 19.29 -5.42 -2.16
N ALA A 210 19.02 -6.31 -3.11
CA ALA A 210 18.73 -7.72 -2.86
C ALA A 210 20.00 -8.56 -2.58
N LEU A 211 21.16 -7.91 -2.38
CA LEU A 211 22.44 -8.51 -2.00
C LEU A 211 23.01 -9.49 -3.03
N MET A 212 22.62 -9.37 -4.30
CA MET A 212 23.08 -10.25 -5.38
C MET A 212 24.45 -9.85 -5.96
N THR A 213 24.91 -8.62 -5.69
CA THR A 213 26.21 -8.13 -6.16
C THR A 213 26.78 -7.11 -5.19
N ASP A 214 28.07 -7.23 -4.84
CA ASP A 214 28.80 -6.23 -4.03
C ASP A 214 29.25 -5.00 -4.82
N ALA A 215 29.17 -5.04 -6.16
CA ALA A 215 29.50 -3.90 -6.99
C ALA A 215 28.45 -2.79 -6.87
N TYR A 216 28.86 -1.63 -6.36
CA TYR A 216 28.00 -0.46 -6.21
C TYR A 216 27.51 0.06 -7.58
N PRO A 217 26.20 0.29 -7.78
CA PRO A 217 25.67 0.77 -9.06
C PRO A 217 26.17 2.18 -9.38
N PRO A 218 26.82 2.40 -10.55
CA PRO A 218 27.28 3.73 -10.93
C PRO A 218 26.10 4.67 -11.22
N PHE A 219 26.22 5.95 -10.87
CA PHE A 219 25.27 7.01 -11.23
C PHE A 219 25.40 7.42 -12.70
N ARG A 220 25.08 6.50 -13.60
CA ARG A 220 25.05 6.75 -15.04
C ARG A 220 23.89 6.03 -15.69
N LEU A 221 23.28 6.68 -16.68
CA LEU A 221 22.25 6.08 -17.53
C LEU A 221 22.93 5.50 -18.77
N ASP A 222 22.96 4.17 -18.87
CA ASP A 222 23.52 3.48 -20.03
C ASP A 222 22.44 3.36 -21.12
N MET A 223 22.41 4.36 -22.01
CA MET A 223 21.41 4.49 -23.09
C MET A 223 21.64 3.46 -24.23
N GLY A 224 20.58 3.05 -24.92
CA GLY A 224 20.66 2.18 -26.11
C GLY A 224 20.42 0.68 -25.88
N GLY A 225 20.00 -0.07 -26.92
CA GLY A 225 19.54 -1.47 -26.84
C GLY A 225 20.53 -2.52 -26.31
N SER A 226 21.83 -2.32 -26.52
CA SER A 226 22.90 -3.27 -26.16
C SER A 226 23.96 -2.63 -25.27
N GLU A 227 24.37 -3.32 -24.21
CA GLU A 227 25.57 -2.99 -23.45
C GLU A 227 26.78 -3.49 -24.27
N SER A 228 27.65 -2.58 -24.75
CA SER A 228 28.80 -2.94 -25.60
C SER A 228 29.55 -4.14 -25.03
N ALA A 229 29.52 -5.27 -25.74
CA ALA A 229 30.56 -6.26 -25.60
C ALA A 229 31.86 -5.57 -25.97
N ALA A 230 32.78 -5.43 -25.02
CA ALA A 230 34.17 -5.15 -25.37
C ALA A 230 34.57 -6.19 -26.42
N LEU A 231 34.99 -5.68 -27.58
CA LEU A 231 35.23 -6.40 -28.82
C LEU A 231 35.97 -7.73 -28.58
N ALA A 232 35.31 -8.83 -28.89
CA ALA A 232 36.01 -10.04 -29.30
C ALA A 232 36.53 -9.82 -30.74
N VAL A 233 37.72 -10.36 -31.00
CA VAL A 233 38.46 -10.45 -32.27
C VAL A 233 39.47 -9.31 -32.53
N THR A 234 40.74 -9.57 -32.21
CA THR A 234 41.75 -9.93 -33.24
C THR A 234 42.81 -10.88 -32.66
N GLU A 235 43.11 -11.92 -33.43
CA GLU A 235 44.08 -12.99 -33.21
C GLU A 235 45.54 -12.50 -33.19
N GLY A 236 46.42 -13.35 -32.63
CA GLY A 236 47.81 -13.47 -33.10
C GLY A 236 48.91 -13.03 -32.13
N SER A 237 49.32 -13.90 -31.20
CA SER A 237 50.74 -14.00 -30.83
C SER A 237 51.06 -15.37 -30.24
N THR A 238 52.08 -15.98 -30.80
CA THR A 238 52.56 -17.36 -30.68
C THR A 238 53.33 -17.64 -29.37
N ALA A 239 52.96 -18.76 -28.71
CA ALA A 239 53.78 -19.76 -27.99
C ALA A 239 54.60 -19.35 -26.72
N PRO A 240 55.14 -20.30 -25.90
CA PRO A 240 55.02 -21.78 -25.91
C PRO A 240 54.63 -22.44 -24.54
N THR A 241 54.28 -23.73 -24.64
CA THR A 241 54.42 -24.85 -23.69
C THR A 241 54.65 -24.58 -22.18
N ALA A 242 53.70 -25.04 -21.35
CA ALA A 242 54.00 -25.50 -19.99
C ALA A 242 53.03 -26.64 -19.57
N SER A 243 53.59 -27.84 -19.54
CA SER A 243 53.32 -29.02 -18.70
C SER A 243 51.94 -29.21 -18.07
N GLN A 244 51.30 -30.32 -18.48
CA GLN A 244 50.30 -31.01 -17.68
C GLN A 244 50.90 -31.44 -16.34
N VAL A 245 50.27 -31.04 -15.23
CA VAL A 245 50.46 -31.66 -13.92
C VAL A 245 49.14 -32.31 -13.53
N SER A 246 49.19 -33.62 -13.37
CA SER A 246 48.13 -34.47 -12.82
C SER A 246 47.69 -33.97 -11.45
N SER A 247 46.37 -33.80 -11.25
CA SER A 247 45.78 -33.72 -9.93
C SER A 247 44.75 -34.84 -9.76
N THR A 248 45.03 -35.71 -8.80
CA THR A 248 44.16 -36.75 -8.28
C THR A 248 42.88 -36.14 -7.70
N THR A 249 41.72 -36.60 -8.17
CA THR A 249 40.39 -36.24 -7.66
C THR A 249 40.17 -36.79 -6.25
N PRO A 250 39.85 -35.97 -5.24
CA PRO A 250 39.23 -36.46 -4.01
C PRO A 250 37.71 -36.60 -4.22
N GLU A 251 37.15 -37.70 -3.76
CA GLU A 251 35.72 -38.00 -3.71
C GLU A 251 34.94 -36.88 -2.99
N PRO A 252 33.84 -36.34 -3.56
CA PRO A 252 33.12 -35.22 -2.95
C PRO A 252 32.41 -35.68 -1.66
N PRO A 253 32.45 -34.89 -0.58
CA PRO A 253 31.68 -35.19 0.62
C PRO A 253 30.18 -35.15 0.28
N GLN A 254 29.45 -36.20 0.65
CA GLN A 254 27.99 -36.22 0.57
C GLN A 254 27.41 -35.15 1.52
N HIS A 255 27.22 -33.94 1.02
CA HIS A 255 26.51 -32.88 1.73
C HIS A 255 25.06 -33.30 1.91
N ARG A 256 24.64 -33.48 3.16
CA ARG A 256 23.24 -33.70 3.53
C ARG A 256 22.45 -32.41 3.20
N GLY A 257 21.99 -32.30 1.96
CA GLY A 257 21.33 -31.12 1.41
C GLY A 257 19.97 -30.84 2.03
N TRP A 258 19.53 -29.59 1.93
CA TRP A 258 18.18 -29.18 2.28
C TRP A 258 17.16 -29.90 1.41
N THR A 259 16.29 -30.71 2.02
CA THR A 259 15.17 -31.33 1.32
C THR A 259 14.10 -30.27 1.00
N ALA A 260 13.42 -30.39 -0.15
CA ALA A 260 12.35 -29.47 -0.57
C ALA A 260 11.30 -29.21 0.55
N GLY A 261 10.94 -30.24 1.33
CA GLY A 261 10.02 -30.08 2.47
C GLY A 261 10.53 -29.15 3.58
N ARG A 262 11.86 -29.11 3.84
CA ARG A 262 12.45 -28.17 4.82
C ARG A 262 12.45 -26.74 4.30
N ILE A 263 12.67 -26.56 3.00
CA ILE A 263 12.57 -25.25 2.34
C ILE A 263 11.13 -24.72 2.46
N VAL A 264 10.13 -25.54 2.11
CA VAL A 264 8.71 -25.18 2.23
C VAL A 264 8.33 -24.84 3.68
N THR A 265 8.82 -25.63 4.65
CA THR A 265 8.57 -25.39 6.08
C THR A 265 9.15 -24.05 6.55
N VAL A 266 10.36 -23.69 6.12
CA VAL A 266 10.96 -22.37 6.42
C VAL A 266 10.17 -21.25 5.76
N VAL A 267 9.77 -21.40 4.49
CA VAL A 267 8.98 -20.37 3.79
C VAL A 267 7.65 -20.11 4.51
N ILE A 268 6.91 -21.16 4.86
CA ILE A 268 5.64 -21.03 5.60
C ILE A 268 5.89 -20.39 6.98
N GLY A 269 6.93 -20.84 7.69
CA GLY A 269 7.30 -20.28 8.99
C GLY A 269 7.67 -18.79 8.93
N SER A 270 8.44 -18.39 7.92
CA SER A 270 8.83 -16.99 7.71
C SER A 270 7.66 -16.10 7.28
N VAL A 271 6.73 -16.60 6.46
CA VAL A 271 5.50 -15.86 6.11
C VAL A 271 4.66 -15.61 7.36
N LEU A 272 4.46 -16.63 8.20
CA LEU A 272 3.73 -16.49 9.46
C LEU A 272 4.39 -15.51 10.42
N LEU A 273 5.73 -15.50 10.51
CA LEU A 273 6.46 -14.52 11.32
C LEU A 273 6.22 -13.08 10.83
N VAL A 274 6.30 -12.83 9.52
CA VAL A 274 6.08 -11.49 8.93
C VAL A 274 4.63 -11.03 9.14
N CYS A 275 3.65 -11.90 8.87
CA CYS A 275 2.25 -11.60 9.13
C CYS A 275 2.01 -11.31 10.62
N GLY A 276 2.63 -12.08 11.52
CA GLY A 276 2.53 -11.87 12.96
C GLY A 276 3.09 -10.52 13.41
N VAL A 277 4.26 -10.12 12.93
CA VAL A 277 4.84 -8.79 13.24
C VAL A 277 3.94 -7.67 12.69
N GLY A 278 3.45 -7.81 11.46
CA GLY A 278 2.55 -6.82 10.84
C GLY A 278 1.25 -6.65 11.63
N SER A 279 0.62 -7.75 12.05
CA SER A 279 -0.58 -7.74 12.89
C SER A 279 -0.31 -7.13 14.27
N ALA A 280 0.84 -7.40 14.89
CA ALA A 280 1.21 -6.80 16.17
C ALA A 280 1.40 -5.27 16.06
N ALA A 281 2.07 -4.81 14.98
CA ALA A 281 2.24 -3.39 14.71
C ALA A 281 0.90 -2.69 14.48
N GLY A 282 0.02 -3.28 13.65
CA GLY A 282 -1.34 -2.78 13.42
C GLY A 282 -2.19 -2.76 14.69
N GLY A 283 -2.14 -3.83 15.50
CA GLY A 283 -2.82 -3.89 16.80
C GLY A 283 -2.33 -2.82 17.78
N THR A 284 -1.04 -2.53 17.78
CA THR A 284 -0.44 -1.48 18.64
C THR A 284 -0.89 -0.09 18.20
N ALA A 285 -0.84 0.20 16.90
CA ALA A 285 -1.31 1.49 16.38
C ALA A 285 -2.79 1.71 16.69
N LEU A 286 -3.62 0.68 16.49
CA LEU A 286 -5.06 0.74 16.78
C LEU A 286 -5.35 0.92 18.27
N LEU A 287 -4.62 0.21 19.14
CA LEU A 287 -4.72 0.35 20.60
C LEU A 287 -4.35 1.77 21.05
N VAL A 288 -3.26 2.34 20.52
CA VAL A 288 -2.82 3.69 20.85
C VAL A 288 -3.86 4.72 20.39
N ALA A 289 -4.40 4.57 19.19
CA ALA A 289 -5.46 5.45 18.69
C ALA A 289 -6.75 5.35 19.54
N ASP A 290 -7.17 4.13 19.90
CA ASP A 290 -8.32 3.87 20.77
C ASP A 290 -8.14 4.49 22.17
N GLN A 291 -6.96 4.34 22.77
CA GLN A 291 -6.65 4.89 24.10
C GLN A 291 -6.53 6.43 24.07
N ALA A 292 -5.84 6.99 23.07
CA ALA A 292 -5.59 8.42 22.97
C ALA A 292 -6.85 9.21 22.60
N GLY A 293 -7.79 8.61 21.86
CA GLY A 293 -9.02 9.26 21.44
C GLY A 293 -10.15 9.27 22.48
N ARG A 294 -10.06 8.43 23.53
CA ARG A 294 -11.14 8.28 24.52
C ARG A 294 -11.10 9.37 25.59
N ASP A 295 -12.27 9.89 25.94
CA ASP A 295 -12.43 10.77 27.10
C ASP A 295 -12.46 10.00 28.44
N ALA A 296 -12.54 10.73 29.56
CA ALA A 296 -12.61 10.14 30.91
C ALA A 296 -13.85 9.25 31.13
N GLY A 297 -14.89 9.41 30.30
CA GLY A 297 -16.09 8.58 30.31
C GLY A 297 -16.00 7.36 29.38
N GLY A 298 -14.88 7.16 28.69
CA GLY A 298 -14.67 6.06 27.75
C GLY A 298 -15.28 6.27 26.37
N PHE A 299 -15.70 7.49 26.02
CA PHE A 299 -16.29 7.83 24.73
C PHE A 299 -15.24 8.33 23.73
N LEU A 300 -15.32 7.85 22.50
CA LEU A 300 -14.61 8.36 21.32
C LEU A 300 -15.50 9.38 20.63
N GLY A 301 -15.07 10.65 20.65
CA GLY A 301 -15.90 11.78 20.23
C GLY A 301 -15.35 12.59 19.07
N THR A 302 -16.26 13.27 18.39
CA THR A 302 -15.93 14.38 17.51
C THR A 302 -15.68 15.66 18.33
N PRO A 303 -14.86 16.59 17.83
CA PRO A 303 -14.70 17.90 18.46
C PRO A 303 -16.02 18.66 18.43
N THR A 304 -16.26 19.48 19.47
CA THR A 304 -17.40 20.40 19.51
C THR A 304 -17.31 21.41 18.38
N ARG A 305 -18.38 21.57 17.61
CA ARG A 305 -18.47 22.53 16.51
C ARG A 305 -19.78 23.29 16.54
N GLN A 306 -19.71 24.56 16.17
CA GLN A 306 -20.88 25.39 16.02
C GLN A 306 -21.60 25.08 14.71
N PHE A 307 -22.91 24.92 14.79
CA PHE A 307 -23.80 24.84 13.64
C PHE A 307 -24.83 25.97 13.73
N THR A 308 -25.10 26.58 12.59
CA THR A 308 -26.12 27.61 12.42
C THR A 308 -27.18 27.06 11.47
N SER A 309 -28.45 27.32 11.75
CA SER A 309 -29.56 27.07 10.84
C SER A 309 -30.43 28.32 10.74
N SER A 310 -30.71 28.74 9.52
CA SER A 310 -31.65 29.83 9.25
C SER A 310 -33.13 29.42 9.41
N GLY A 311 -33.39 28.11 9.44
CA GLY A 311 -34.70 27.52 9.71
C GLY A 311 -34.97 27.29 11.20
N TYR A 312 -36.03 26.55 11.49
CA TYR A 312 -36.43 26.17 12.86
C TYR A 312 -35.67 24.94 13.40
N ALA A 313 -35.06 24.17 12.51
CA ALA A 313 -34.39 22.92 12.86
C ALA A 313 -33.12 22.70 12.03
N LEU A 314 -32.16 22.03 12.64
CA LEU A 314 -31.06 21.35 11.98
C LEU A 314 -31.29 19.84 12.06
N VAL A 315 -31.36 19.19 10.90
CA VAL A 315 -31.62 17.75 10.78
C VAL A 315 -30.41 17.08 10.17
N PHE A 316 -29.91 16.03 10.82
CA PHE A 316 -28.84 15.20 10.30
C PHE A 316 -29.40 14.16 9.34
N ASP A 317 -28.60 13.76 8.35
CA ASP A 317 -29.02 12.71 7.43
C ASP A 317 -29.36 11.41 8.18
N PRO A 318 -30.48 10.74 7.85
CA PRO A 318 -30.88 9.54 8.56
C PRO A 318 -29.84 8.44 8.42
N VAL A 319 -29.44 7.86 9.54
CA VAL A 319 -28.51 6.73 9.59
C VAL A 319 -29.31 5.44 9.63
N GLU A 320 -29.06 4.56 8.67
CA GLU A 320 -29.60 3.21 8.67
C GLU A 320 -28.68 2.29 9.46
N LEU A 321 -29.14 1.83 10.61
CA LEU A 321 -28.47 0.83 11.43
C LEU A 321 -29.16 -0.50 11.16
N ARG A 322 -28.54 -1.37 10.36
CA ARG A 322 -29.09 -2.68 10.00
C ARG A 322 -28.15 -3.81 10.40
N ASP A 323 -28.66 -4.81 11.12
CA ASP A 323 -27.98 -6.11 11.24
C ASP A 323 -28.40 -7.02 10.06
N ASP A 324 -27.70 -6.87 8.93
CA ASP A 324 -27.97 -7.62 7.70
C ASP A 324 -27.95 -9.14 7.86
N ALA A 325 -27.19 -9.64 8.83
CA ALA A 325 -26.92 -11.06 9.02
C ALA A 325 -27.63 -11.67 10.24
N GLY A 326 -28.25 -10.85 11.10
CA GLY A 326 -28.88 -11.30 12.36
C GLY A 326 -27.87 -11.90 13.36
N THR A 327 -26.57 -11.63 13.15
CA THR A 327 -25.47 -12.23 13.92
C THR A 327 -24.71 -11.21 14.76
N VAL A 328 -25.00 -9.91 14.61
CA VAL A 328 -24.19 -8.83 15.19
C VAL A 328 -25.07 -7.94 16.04
N ASP A 329 -24.92 -8.04 17.37
CA ASP A 329 -25.53 -7.10 18.31
C ASP A 329 -24.88 -5.71 18.13
N LEU A 330 -25.58 -4.81 17.43
CA LEU A 330 -25.14 -3.43 17.18
C LEU A 330 -24.84 -2.66 18.47
N GLY A 331 -25.58 -2.94 19.56
CA GLY A 331 -25.32 -2.39 20.88
C GLY A 331 -24.03 -2.94 21.52
N ALA A 332 -23.62 -4.15 21.17
CA ALA A 332 -22.32 -4.72 21.55
C ALA A 332 -21.17 -4.22 20.67
N VAL A 333 -21.46 -3.64 19.50
CA VAL A 333 -20.45 -3.09 18.59
C VAL A 333 -20.22 -1.60 18.81
N LEU A 334 -21.27 -0.80 18.66
CA LEU A 334 -21.23 0.67 18.75
C LEU A 334 -21.37 1.18 20.18
N GLY A 335 -22.12 0.44 21.01
CA GLY A 335 -22.40 0.80 22.39
C GLY A 335 -23.30 2.03 22.50
N ASP A 336 -23.03 2.84 23.52
CA ASP A 336 -23.81 4.04 23.79
C ASP A 336 -23.28 5.23 22.97
N LEU A 337 -24.20 5.93 22.31
CA LEU A 337 -24.01 7.21 21.63
C LEU A 337 -24.37 8.34 22.60
N ARG A 338 -23.45 9.27 22.80
CA ARG A 338 -23.65 10.50 23.55
C ARG A 338 -23.64 11.69 22.59
N VAL A 339 -24.71 12.45 22.58
CA VAL A 339 -24.82 13.72 21.85
C VAL A 339 -24.84 14.84 22.88
N ARG A 340 -24.01 15.86 22.69
CA ARG A 340 -24.06 17.10 23.47
C ARG A 340 -24.45 18.25 22.56
N ALA A 341 -25.38 19.07 23.04
CA ALA A 341 -25.83 20.27 22.36
C ALA A 341 -25.87 21.43 23.35
N ALA A 342 -25.26 22.56 22.99
CA ALA A 342 -25.36 23.80 23.75
C ALA A 342 -25.90 24.91 22.86
N GLY A 343 -27.10 25.41 23.18
CA GLY A 343 -27.70 26.55 22.48
C GLY A 343 -27.06 27.86 22.94
N GLN A 344 -27.01 28.85 22.04
CA GLN A 344 -26.59 30.21 22.37
C GLN A 344 -27.73 31.06 22.97
N ASP A 345 -28.98 30.66 22.73
CA ASP A 345 -30.17 31.37 23.22
C ASP A 345 -30.52 31.00 24.67
N ALA A 346 -31.06 31.97 25.41
CA ALA A 346 -31.44 31.81 26.82
C ALA A 346 -32.59 30.80 27.03
N ASP A 347 -33.43 30.63 26.01
CA ASP A 347 -34.59 29.73 26.03
C ASP A 347 -34.19 28.25 25.88
N GLY A 348 -32.92 27.98 25.55
CA GLY A 348 -32.32 26.66 25.57
C GLY A 348 -32.43 25.88 24.26
N VAL A 349 -31.79 24.71 24.24
CA VAL A 349 -31.69 23.85 23.05
C VAL A 349 -32.46 22.55 23.29
N PHE A 350 -33.06 22.04 22.22
CA PHE A 350 -33.63 20.71 22.14
C PHE A 350 -32.76 19.83 21.25
N VAL A 351 -32.43 18.64 21.73
CA VAL A 351 -31.82 17.56 20.92
C VAL A 351 -32.63 16.29 21.05
N GLY A 352 -32.97 15.68 19.92
CA GLY A 352 -33.79 14.47 19.86
C GLY A 352 -33.25 13.44 18.86
N ILE A 353 -33.36 12.17 19.24
CA ILE A 353 -33.12 11.01 18.38
C ILE A 353 -34.44 10.26 18.26
N GLY A 354 -34.90 10.06 17.02
CA GLY A 354 -36.17 9.39 16.76
C GLY A 354 -36.15 8.60 15.44
N PRO A 355 -37.16 7.73 15.23
CA PRO A 355 -37.32 7.02 13.97
C PRO A 355 -37.44 8.01 12.81
N ALA A 356 -36.71 7.77 11.72
CA ALA A 356 -36.63 8.70 10.60
C ALA A 356 -38.00 9.03 9.99
N ALA A 357 -38.91 8.06 9.92
CA ALA A 357 -40.27 8.25 9.39
C ALA A 357 -41.12 9.19 10.26
N ASP A 358 -40.97 9.13 11.59
CA ASP A 358 -41.73 9.97 12.52
C ASP A 358 -41.17 11.39 12.56
N VAL A 359 -39.84 11.51 12.52
CA VAL A 359 -39.14 12.80 12.38
C VAL A 359 -39.52 13.49 11.08
N GLU A 360 -39.54 12.75 9.96
CA GLU A 360 -39.95 13.29 8.66
C GLU A 360 -41.42 13.70 8.63
N ARG A 361 -42.30 12.99 9.35
CA ARG A 361 -43.70 13.40 9.49
C ARG A 361 -43.85 14.70 10.29
N TYR A 362 -43.12 14.83 11.39
CA TYR A 362 -43.16 16.03 12.23
C TYR A 362 -42.54 17.25 11.53
N LEU A 363 -41.40 17.08 10.88
CA LEU A 363 -40.68 18.17 10.24
C LEU A 363 -41.05 18.38 8.78
N GLY A 364 -41.86 17.51 8.16
CA GLY A 364 -42.11 17.48 6.72
C GLY A 364 -42.52 18.84 6.14
N THR A 365 -43.34 19.60 6.87
CA THR A 365 -43.84 20.93 6.49
C THR A 365 -43.05 22.08 7.12
N VAL A 366 -42.01 21.82 7.89
CA VAL A 366 -41.25 22.81 8.67
C VAL A 366 -40.02 23.31 7.89
N ASP A 367 -39.80 24.62 7.93
CA ASP A 367 -38.56 25.24 7.39
C ASP A 367 -37.35 24.78 8.20
N ARG A 368 -36.45 24.04 7.54
CA ARG A 368 -35.34 23.36 8.21
C ARG A 368 -34.11 23.32 7.33
N GLU A 369 -32.95 23.15 7.96
CA GLU A 369 -31.72 22.84 7.26
C GLU A 369 -31.35 21.38 7.50
N ARG A 370 -31.00 20.70 6.41
CA ARG A 370 -30.48 19.35 6.41
C ARG A 370 -28.96 19.41 6.28
N LEU A 371 -28.24 18.79 7.19
CA LEU A 371 -26.81 18.56 7.03
C LEU A 371 -26.59 17.44 6.02
N VAL A 372 -26.01 17.78 4.87
CA VAL A 372 -25.74 16.86 3.75
C VAL A 372 -24.37 16.22 3.89
N ASP A 373 -23.36 17.03 4.19
CA ASP A 373 -21.99 16.57 4.29
C ASP A 373 -21.16 17.46 5.21
N ILE A 374 -20.04 16.95 5.69
CA ILE A 374 -19.00 17.73 6.36
C ILE A 374 -17.73 17.54 5.54
N THR A 375 -17.23 18.61 4.92
CA THR A 375 -16.00 18.53 4.10
C THR A 375 -14.78 18.12 4.94
N ASP A 376 -13.71 17.68 4.28
CA ASP A 376 -12.44 17.33 4.95
C ASP A 376 -11.83 18.52 5.73
N GLU A 377 -12.12 19.76 5.31
CA GLU A 377 -11.77 21.01 6.02
C GLU A 377 -12.67 21.29 7.22
N GLY A 378 -13.71 20.49 7.42
CA GLY A 378 -14.64 20.58 8.52
C GLY A 378 -15.80 21.56 8.32
N ARG A 379 -16.05 22.06 7.10
CA ARG A 379 -17.23 22.90 6.82
C ARG A 379 -18.48 22.04 6.67
N ALA A 380 -19.55 22.43 7.35
CA ALA A 380 -20.87 21.86 7.21
C ALA A 380 -21.50 22.31 5.88
N VAL A 381 -21.86 21.34 5.03
CA VAL A 381 -22.67 21.57 3.82
C VAL A 381 -24.13 21.35 4.20
N GLN A 382 -24.88 22.44 4.28
CA GLN A 382 -26.29 22.42 4.67
C GLN A 382 -27.17 22.75 3.47
N GLN A 383 -28.27 22.02 3.34
CA GLN A 383 -29.32 22.29 2.37
C GLN A 383 -30.57 22.76 3.09
N ARG A 384 -31.04 23.96 2.76
CA ARG A 384 -32.31 24.47 3.29
C ARG A 384 -33.48 23.84 2.55
N ILE A 385 -34.46 23.39 3.33
CA ILE A 385 -35.76 22.88 2.87
C ILE A 385 -36.82 23.88 3.36
N PRO A 386 -37.37 24.72 2.47
CA PRO A 386 -38.37 25.71 2.84
C PRO A 386 -39.63 25.06 3.42
N GLY A 387 -40.26 25.74 4.38
CA GLY A 387 -41.50 25.29 5.02
C GLY A 387 -42.11 26.38 5.92
N GLY A 388 -43.05 25.98 6.76
CA GLY A 388 -43.70 26.81 7.77
C GLY A 388 -43.12 26.62 9.17
N GLU A 389 -43.83 27.12 10.16
CA GLU A 389 -43.51 26.94 11.58
C GLU A 389 -43.87 25.52 12.07
N PRO A 390 -43.18 25.00 13.10
CA PRO A 390 -43.55 23.73 13.74
C PRO A 390 -44.93 23.81 14.39
N ALA A 391 -45.76 22.78 14.19
CA ALA A 391 -47.12 22.75 14.73
C ALA A 391 -47.19 22.61 16.26
N ALA A 392 -46.13 22.11 16.90
CA ALA A 392 -46.01 21.95 18.34
C ALA A 392 -44.53 21.92 18.76
N PRO A 393 -44.20 22.23 20.03
CA PRO A 393 -42.81 22.18 20.50
C PRO A 393 -42.21 20.78 20.40
N PRO A 394 -40.89 20.67 20.13
CA PRO A 394 -40.25 19.37 19.92
C PRO A 394 -40.27 18.48 21.17
N ALA A 395 -40.16 19.05 22.37
CA ALA A 395 -40.17 18.30 23.63
C ALA A 395 -41.51 17.65 23.98
N GLN A 396 -42.62 18.06 23.34
CA GLN A 396 -43.95 17.49 23.59
C GLN A 396 -44.27 16.29 22.69
N GLN A 397 -43.39 15.97 21.73
CA GLN A 397 -43.63 14.87 20.80
C GLN A 397 -43.28 13.51 21.45
N PRO A 398 -44.18 12.52 21.44
CA PRO A 398 -43.96 11.25 22.13
C PRO A 398 -43.12 10.24 21.34
N PHE A 399 -42.78 10.52 20.07
CA PHE A 399 -42.08 9.56 19.19
C PHE A 399 -40.55 9.55 19.38
N TRP A 400 -39.99 10.46 20.18
CA TRP A 400 -38.55 10.48 20.44
C TRP A 400 -38.13 9.24 21.22
N ALA A 401 -37.17 8.50 20.68
CA ALA A 401 -36.55 7.39 21.41
C ALA A 401 -35.67 7.91 22.55
N ALA A 402 -35.04 9.06 22.35
CA ALA A 402 -34.35 9.80 23.40
C ALA A 402 -34.36 11.30 23.08
N SER A 403 -34.60 12.15 24.07
CA SER A 403 -34.55 13.60 23.90
C SER A 403 -34.09 14.31 25.17
N ALA A 404 -33.44 15.46 25.01
CA ALA A 404 -33.09 16.37 26.09
C ALA A 404 -33.42 17.81 25.67
N SER A 405 -33.92 18.62 26.61
CA SER A 405 -34.33 19.99 26.37
C SER A 405 -34.09 20.85 27.60
N GLY A 406 -33.48 22.01 27.42
CA GLY A 406 -33.27 22.96 28.52
C GLY A 406 -32.23 24.03 28.21
N PRO A 407 -32.04 24.99 29.13
CA PRO A 407 -31.02 26.02 29.01
C PRO A 407 -29.61 25.42 29.17
N GLY A 408 -28.61 26.02 28.52
CA GLY A 408 -27.21 25.60 28.60
C GLY A 408 -26.90 24.30 27.83
N GLU A 409 -25.84 23.60 28.23
CA GLU A 409 -25.44 22.33 27.60
C GLU A 409 -26.38 21.20 28.02
N GLN A 410 -26.99 20.56 27.02
CA GLN A 410 -27.82 19.38 27.17
C GLN A 410 -27.05 18.15 26.69
N GLN A 411 -27.13 17.07 27.47
CA GLN A 411 -26.51 15.78 27.14
C GLN A 411 -27.58 14.72 26.95
N LEU A 412 -27.52 14.04 25.82
CA LEU A 412 -28.36 12.91 25.46
C LEU A 412 -27.51 11.65 25.34
N VAL A 413 -27.87 10.58 26.03
CA VAL A 413 -27.24 9.26 25.87
C VAL A 413 -28.28 8.29 25.35
N TRP A 414 -27.98 7.65 24.23
CA TRP A 414 -28.85 6.70 23.56
C TRP A 414 -28.06 5.47 23.14
N ARG A 415 -28.64 4.29 23.36
CA ARG A 415 -28.02 3.03 22.97
C ARG A 415 -28.45 2.68 21.55
N ALA A 416 -27.48 2.42 20.67
CA ALA A 416 -27.75 2.10 19.29
C ALA A 416 -28.66 0.87 19.16
N ALA A 417 -29.71 1.00 18.34
CA ALA A 417 -30.68 -0.04 18.06
C ALA A 417 -30.90 -0.20 16.55
N ASP A 418 -31.34 -1.38 16.13
CA ASP A 418 -31.70 -1.66 14.74
C ASP A 418 -32.82 -0.72 14.27
N GLY A 419 -32.66 -0.14 13.09
CA GLY A 419 -33.61 0.79 12.50
C GLY A 419 -32.96 2.00 11.82
N ARG A 420 -33.82 2.85 11.24
CA ARG A 420 -33.41 4.09 10.59
C ARG A 420 -33.67 5.27 11.52
N TRP A 421 -32.60 5.92 11.95
CA TRP A 421 -32.64 6.95 13.00
C TRP A 421 -32.26 8.32 12.45
N SER A 422 -32.93 9.37 12.93
CA SER A 422 -32.60 10.75 12.59
C SER A 422 -32.32 11.53 13.87
N VAL A 423 -31.29 12.37 13.82
CA VAL A 423 -30.95 13.32 14.88
C VAL A 423 -31.47 14.69 14.50
N VAL A 424 -32.12 15.36 15.43
CA VAL A 424 -32.69 16.69 15.25
C VAL A 424 -32.23 17.61 16.37
N VAL A 425 -31.85 18.83 16.01
CA VAL A 425 -31.54 19.89 16.95
C VAL A 425 -32.38 21.12 16.62
N MET A 426 -33.02 21.71 17.61
CA MET A 426 -33.90 22.87 17.50
C MET A 426 -33.72 23.79 18.72
N ASN A 427 -34.20 25.03 18.64
CA ASN A 427 -34.43 25.82 19.86
C ASN A 427 -35.61 25.19 20.64
N ALA A 428 -35.55 25.18 21.97
CA ALA A 428 -36.54 24.49 22.81
C ALA A 428 -37.96 25.09 22.69
N ASP A 429 -38.03 26.38 22.40
CA ASP A 429 -39.23 27.18 22.15
C ASP A 429 -39.71 27.14 20.68
N ALA A 430 -39.01 26.39 19.82
CA ALA A 430 -39.27 26.29 18.38
C ALA A 430 -39.16 27.64 17.62
N THR A 431 -38.23 28.50 18.01
CA THR A 431 -37.90 29.75 17.29
C THR A 431 -36.76 29.59 16.28
N ARG A 432 -36.48 30.65 15.50
CA ARG A 432 -35.40 30.76 14.51
C ARG A 432 -34.71 32.13 14.60
N PRO A 433 -33.43 32.28 14.18
CA PRO A 433 -32.52 31.23 13.71
C PRO A 433 -32.00 30.37 14.87
N MET A 434 -31.57 29.15 14.56
CA MET A 434 -31.01 28.22 15.54
C MET A 434 -29.48 28.25 15.47
N ILE A 435 -28.82 28.40 16.62
CA ILE A 435 -27.35 28.35 16.74
C ILE A 435 -27.00 27.46 17.92
N ALA A 436 -26.29 26.36 17.65
CA ALA A 436 -25.87 25.44 18.70
C ALA A 436 -24.49 24.84 18.45
N ASP A 437 -23.76 24.63 19.55
CA ASP A 437 -22.51 23.87 19.58
C ASP A 437 -22.83 22.39 19.79
N LEU A 438 -22.39 21.54 18.85
CA LEU A 438 -22.72 20.12 18.80
C LEU A 438 -21.46 19.26 18.87
N SER A 439 -21.52 18.17 19.63
CA SER A 439 -20.55 17.07 19.58
C SER A 439 -21.25 15.72 19.72
N ALA A 440 -20.68 14.70 19.08
CA ALA A 440 -21.17 13.33 19.16
C ALA A 440 -20.03 12.41 19.56
N ALA A 441 -20.30 11.46 20.46
CA ALA A 441 -19.30 10.51 20.93
C ALA A 441 -19.89 9.14 21.17
N LEU A 442 -19.12 8.09 20.96
CA LEU A 442 -19.56 6.70 21.04
C LEU A 442 -18.58 5.84 21.84
N THR A 443 -19.08 4.83 22.54
CA THR A 443 -18.22 3.96 23.37
C THR A 443 -17.45 2.91 22.56
N ALA A 444 -17.94 2.50 21.39
CA ALA A 444 -17.33 1.51 20.49
C ALA A 444 -16.67 0.30 21.20
N PRO A 445 -17.42 -0.49 21.99
CA PRO A 445 -16.89 -1.66 22.70
C PRO A 445 -16.26 -2.71 21.78
N ALA A 446 -16.69 -2.83 20.51
CA ALA A 446 -16.07 -3.77 19.56
C ALA A 446 -14.62 -3.42 19.21
N LEU A 447 -14.23 -2.14 19.26
CA LEU A 447 -12.87 -1.73 18.88
C LEU A 447 -11.81 -2.42 19.76
N ARG A 448 -12.16 -2.65 21.03
CA ARG A 448 -11.37 -3.43 21.97
C ARG A 448 -11.10 -4.85 21.48
N TRP A 449 -12.14 -5.53 21.00
CA TRP A 449 -12.03 -6.90 20.51
C TRP A 449 -11.26 -6.98 19.20
N VAL A 450 -11.31 -5.95 18.35
CA VAL A 450 -10.54 -5.89 17.11
C VAL A 450 -9.04 -5.91 17.41
N TRP A 451 -8.54 -5.00 18.26
CA TRP A 451 -7.11 -4.97 18.55
C TRP A 451 -6.66 -6.16 19.39
N ILE A 452 -7.49 -6.69 20.31
CA ILE A 452 -7.20 -7.96 21.02
C ILE A 452 -7.05 -9.11 20.02
N GLY A 453 -7.98 -9.24 19.07
CA GLY A 453 -7.94 -10.26 18.03
C GLY A 453 -6.67 -10.19 17.18
N LEU A 454 -6.24 -8.96 16.84
CA LEU A 454 -4.98 -8.74 16.14
C LEU A 454 -3.76 -9.23 16.95
N PHE A 455 -3.73 -8.99 18.26
CA PHE A 455 -2.63 -9.49 19.11
C PHE A 455 -2.66 -11.01 19.30
N ILE A 456 -3.84 -11.62 19.46
CA ILE A 456 -3.97 -13.08 19.53
C ILE A 456 -3.49 -13.71 18.23
N GLY A 457 -3.98 -13.22 17.08
CA GLY A 457 -3.56 -13.68 15.76
C GLY A 457 -2.06 -13.50 15.54
N ALA A 458 -1.51 -12.35 15.94
CA ALA A 458 -0.08 -12.10 15.90
C ALA A 458 0.71 -13.11 16.75
N GLY A 459 0.30 -13.34 17.99
CA GLY A 459 0.94 -14.29 18.89
C GLY A 459 0.95 -15.71 18.33
N ILE A 460 -0.17 -16.19 17.80
CA ILE A 460 -0.28 -17.50 17.17
C ILE A 460 0.64 -17.59 15.96
N ALA A 461 0.59 -16.61 15.05
CA ALA A 461 1.41 -16.59 13.84
C ALA A 461 2.90 -16.56 14.17
N LEU A 462 3.31 -15.78 15.19
CA LEU A 462 4.70 -15.71 15.65
C LEU A 462 5.16 -17.04 16.27
N LEU A 463 4.35 -17.64 17.14
CA LEU A 463 4.68 -18.91 17.80
C LEU A 463 4.79 -20.07 16.79
N VAL A 464 3.79 -20.22 15.92
CA VAL A 464 3.78 -21.27 14.89
C VAL A 464 4.90 -21.03 13.89
N GLY A 465 5.09 -19.78 13.45
CA GLY A 465 6.16 -19.41 12.54
C GLY A 465 7.55 -19.72 13.09
N ALA A 466 7.81 -19.36 14.35
CA ALA A 466 9.06 -19.65 15.05
C ALA A 466 9.29 -21.16 15.21
N LEU A 467 8.26 -21.93 15.55
CA LEU A 467 8.34 -23.38 15.68
C LEU A 467 8.70 -24.05 14.34
N LEU A 468 8.05 -23.65 13.25
CA LEU A 468 8.32 -24.19 11.91
C LEU A 468 9.76 -23.90 11.46
N VAL A 469 10.25 -22.68 11.69
CA VAL A 469 11.64 -22.33 11.41
C VAL A 469 12.60 -23.14 12.28
N ALA A 470 12.34 -23.25 13.58
CA ALA A 470 13.20 -23.96 14.52
C ALA A 470 13.31 -25.47 14.23
N VAL A 471 12.24 -26.11 13.73
CA VAL A 471 12.24 -27.53 13.34
C VAL A 471 12.97 -27.76 12.02
N ALA A 472 12.96 -26.79 11.11
CA ALA A 472 13.59 -26.93 9.80
C ALA A 472 15.12 -26.71 9.81
N VAL A 473 15.65 -25.98 10.80
CA VAL A 473 17.09 -25.73 10.96
C VAL A 473 17.77 -26.95 11.60
N PRO A 474 18.75 -27.59 10.94
CA PRO A 474 19.41 -28.77 11.49
C PRO A 474 20.22 -28.42 12.75
N ARG A 475 19.88 -29.05 13.89
CA ARG A 475 20.68 -28.95 15.12
C ARG A 475 22.03 -29.64 14.90
N ARG A 476 23.14 -28.93 15.10
CA ARG A 476 24.47 -29.55 15.16
C ARG A 476 24.54 -30.35 16.47
N VAL A 477 24.60 -31.67 16.37
CA VAL A 477 25.00 -32.51 17.50
C VAL A 477 26.50 -32.35 17.64
N THR A 478 26.94 -31.55 18.59
CA THR A 478 28.31 -31.58 19.09
C THR A 478 28.52 -32.96 19.73
N ARG A 479 29.32 -33.80 19.08
CA ARG A 479 29.91 -34.99 19.70
C ARG A 479 31.28 -34.63 20.24
#